data_AF-A0A958HBR3-F1
#
_entry.id   AF-A0A958HBR3-F1
#
_cell.length_a   1.000
_cell.length_b   1.000
_cell.length_c   1.000
_cell.angle_alpha   90.00
_cell.angle_beta   90.00
_cell.angle_gamma   90.00
#
_symmetry.space_group_name_H-M   'P 1'
#
loop_
_entity.id
_entity.type
_entity.pdbx_description
1 polymer ?
#
loop_
_entity_poly.entity_id
_entity_poly.type
_entity_poly.pdbx_seq_one_letter_code
_entity_poly.pdbx_strand_id
1 'polypeptide(L)' 'ISIATPAWIIAPAYRPPASAAELVSGLVPVRATLGGQFALLGVSDEAAVAAPGQPLTVTVSWQSLSPAASDYSVFVHL' A
#
# COMPACT_ATOMS: atom_id res chain seq x y z
N ILE A 1 10.87 28.15 33.07
CA ILE A 1 9.65 28.31 32.25
C ILE A 1 10.12 28.67 30.84
N SER A 2 10.24 27.69 29.95
CA SER A 2 10.68 27.91 28.56
C SER A 2 9.46 27.95 27.66
N ILE A 3 9.07 29.15 27.22
CA ILE A 3 7.85 29.43 26.43
C ILE A 3 8.14 29.72 24.95
N ALA A 4 9.40 29.72 24.51
CA ALA A 4 9.76 30.08 23.14
C ALA A 4 10.58 28.99 22.45
N THR A 5 9.97 27.83 22.19
CA THR A 5 10.46 26.94 21.12
C THR A 5 9.91 27.49 19.81
N PRO A 6 10.74 28.03 18.90
CA PRO A 6 10.24 28.58 17.63
C PRO A 6 9.63 27.45 16.78
N ALA A 7 8.41 27.63 16.30
CA ALA A 7 7.74 26.70 15.38
C ALA A 7 8.50 26.50 14.04
N TRP A 8 9.57 27.27 13.81
CA TRP A 8 10.42 27.19 12.62
C TRP A 8 11.48 26.08 12.72
N ILE A 9 11.75 25.53 13.91
CA ILE A 9 12.70 24.44 14.13
C ILE A 9 12.04 23.06 14.01
N ILE A 10 10.72 22.99 14.21
CA ILE A 10 9.94 21.75 14.11
C ILE A 10 8.88 21.95 13.03
N ALA A 11 9.31 22.13 11.79
CA ALA A 11 8.40 21.87 10.68
C ALA A 11 7.96 20.40 10.84
N PRO A 12 6.65 20.10 10.85
CA PRO A 12 6.23 18.72 10.99
C PRO A 12 6.79 17.93 9.82
N ALA A 13 7.68 16.98 10.11
CA ALA A 13 8.18 16.02 9.13
C ALA A 13 7.07 15.10 8.60
N TYR A 14 5.88 15.20 9.19
CA TYR A 14 4.68 14.51 8.73
C TYR A 14 4.33 14.94 7.31
N ARG A 15 4.53 14.01 6.38
CA ARG A 15 3.86 14.04 5.09
C ARG A 15 2.55 13.26 5.25
N PRO A 16 1.40 13.83 4.89
CA PRO A 16 0.17 13.06 4.79
C PRO A 16 0.41 11.77 4.00
N PRO A 17 -0.22 10.66 4.39
CA PRO A 17 -0.12 9.43 3.62
C PRO A 17 -0.60 9.68 2.20
N ALA A 18 0.03 8.99 1.24
CA ALA A 18 -0.42 9.01 -0.15
C ALA A 18 -1.90 8.63 -0.22
N SER A 19 -2.65 9.29 -1.09
CA SER A 19 -4.06 8.97 -1.30
C SER A 19 -4.22 7.59 -1.95
N ALA A 20 -5.38 6.97 -1.78
CA ALA A 20 -5.68 5.67 -2.39
C ALA A 20 -5.51 5.70 -3.92
N ALA A 21 -5.87 6.83 -4.56
CA ALA A 21 -5.71 7.01 -6.00
C ALA A 21 -4.24 7.02 -6.44
N GLU A 22 -3.36 7.61 -5.63
CA GLU A 22 -1.92 7.62 -5.89
C GLU A 22 -1.30 6.23 -5.70
N LEU A 23 -1.75 5.48 -4.68
CA LEU A 23 -1.25 4.13 -4.41
C LEU A 23 -1.60 3.11 -5.50
N VAL A 24 -2.68 3.32 -6.23
CA VAL A 24 -3.08 2.47 -7.36
C VAL A 24 -2.61 3.00 -8.70
N SER A 25 -1.99 4.18 -8.73
CA SER A 25 -1.47 4.77 -9.96
C SER A 25 -0.33 3.91 -10.50
N GLY A 26 -0.48 3.41 -11.73
CA GLY A 26 0.49 2.51 -12.36
C GLY A 26 0.31 1.03 -12.01
N LEU A 27 -0.73 0.67 -11.25
CA LEU A 27 -1.14 -0.72 -11.08
C LEU A 27 -2.25 -1.09 -12.07
N VAL A 28 -2.29 -2.35 -12.45
CA VAL A 28 -3.42 -2.93 -13.16
C VAL A 28 -4.59 -2.99 -12.18
N PRO A 29 -5.73 -2.33 -12.49
CA PRO A 29 -6.85 -2.26 -11.57
C PRO A 29 -7.49 -3.65 -11.41
N VAL A 30 -7.71 -4.03 -10.15
CA VAL A 30 -8.42 -5.26 -9.80
C VAL A 30 -9.64 -4.88 -8.98
N ARG A 31 -10.75 -5.59 -9.20
CA ARG A 31 -11.98 -5.43 -8.43
C ARG A 31 -12.36 -6.77 -7.82
N ALA A 32 -11.72 -7.10 -6.70
CA ALA A 32 -12.01 -8.32 -5.96
C ALA A 32 -12.16 -8.00 -4.47
N THR A 33 -12.99 -8.78 -3.80
CA THR A 33 -13.16 -8.70 -2.34
C THR A 33 -12.79 -10.03 -1.71
N LEU A 34 -11.88 -9.99 -0.74
CA LEU A 34 -11.38 -11.13 0.00
C LEU A 34 -12.15 -11.24 1.31
N GLY A 35 -12.97 -12.28 1.44
CA GLY A 35 -13.74 -12.56 2.67
C GLY A 35 -14.72 -11.46 3.08
N GLY A 36 -15.08 -10.55 2.18
CA GLY A 36 -15.92 -9.38 2.49
C GLY A 36 -15.24 -8.28 3.30
N GLN A 37 -13.98 -8.47 3.72
CA GLN A 37 -13.27 -7.56 4.64
C GLN A 37 -12.17 -6.74 3.97
N PHE A 38 -11.60 -7.24 2.87
CA PHE A 38 -10.53 -6.56 2.16
C PHE A 38 -10.89 -6.41 0.68
N ALA A 39 -10.73 -5.20 0.15
CA ALA A 39 -10.82 -4.94 -1.28
C ALA A 39 -9.42 -4.96 -1.89
N LEU A 40 -9.22 -5.79 -2.91
CA LEU A 40 -8.06 -5.74 -3.78
C LEU A 40 -8.30 -4.63 -4.81
N LEU A 41 -7.42 -3.65 -4.85
CA LEU A 41 -7.57 -2.45 -5.68
C LEU A 41 -6.73 -2.51 -6.96
N GLY A 42 -5.57 -3.16 -6.89
CA GLY A 42 -4.70 -3.32 -8.05
C GLY A 42 -3.47 -4.16 -7.78
N VAL A 43 -2.84 -4.62 -8.86
CA VAL A 43 -1.61 -5.41 -8.85
C VAL A 43 -0.62 -4.85 -9.85
N SER A 44 0.67 -5.07 -9.64
CA SER A 44 1.71 -4.74 -10.62
C SER A 44 1.46 -5.50 -11.91
N ASP A 45 1.71 -4.85 -13.04
CA ASP A 45 1.60 -5.49 -14.34
C ASP A 45 2.59 -6.68 -14.44
N GLU A 46 2.04 -7.88 -14.59
CA GLU A 46 2.79 -9.14 -14.69
C GLU A 46 3.66 -9.21 -15.97
N ALA A 47 3.50 -8.28 -16.92
CA ALA A 47 4.28 -8.27 -18.14
C ALA A 47 5.75 -7.87 -17.95
N ALA A 48 6.19 -7.60 -16.72
CA ALA A 48 7.61 -7.60 -16.38
C ALA A 48 8.12 -9.06 -16.39
N VAL A 49 8.37 -9.60 -17.59
CA VAL A 49 8.99 -10.91 -17.81
C VAL A 49 10.33 -10.93 -17.07
N ALA A 50 10.34 -11.52 -15.87
CA ALA A 50 11.57 -11.75 -15.13
C ALA A 50 12.36 -12.84 -15.84
N ALA A 51 13.61 -12.55 -16.19
CA ALA A 51 14.51 -13.57 -16.74
C ALA A 51 14.81 -14.64 -15.68
N PRO A 52 15.09 -15.90 -16.08
CA PRO A 52 15.49 -16.94 -15.14
C PRO A 52 16.65 -16.48 -14.24
N GLY A 53 16.46 -16.61 -12.93
CA GLY A 53 17.44 -16.19 -11.93
C GLY A 53 17.38 -14.71 -11.53
N GLN A 54 16.47 -13.92 -12.09
CA GLN A 54 16.20 -12.54 -11.63
C GLN A 54 15.08 -12.50 -10.57
N PRO A 55 15.16 -11.61 -9.58
CA PRO A 55 14.09 -11.42 -8.62
C PRO A 55 12.86 -10.79 -9.30
N LEU A 56 11.68 -11.36 -9.02
CA LEU A 56 10.40 -10.78 -9.42
C LEU A 56 9.84 -9.95 -8.27
N THR A 57 9.57 -8.67 -8.53
CA THR A 57 8.90 -7.78 -7.57
C THR A 57 7.42 -7.68 -7.90
N VAL A 58 6.57 -8.08 -6.97
CA VAL A 58 5.12 -7.97 -7.08
C VAL A 58 4.61 -6.90 -6.12
N THR A 59 3.88 -5.93 -6.66
CA THR A 59 3.22 -4.88 -5.87
C THR A 59 1.73 -5.14 -5.85
N VAL A 60 1.14 -5.19 -4.65
CA VAL A 60 -0.30 -5.41 -4.47
C VAL A 60 -0.87 -4.30 -3.60
N SER A 61 -1.87 -3.60 -4.13
CA SER A 61 -2.63 -2.60 -3.40
C SER A 61 -3.96 -3.17 -2.95
N TRP A 62 -4.18 -3.18 -1.64
CA TRP A 62 -5.39 -3.64 -0.99
C TRP A 62 -5.82 -2.67 0.10
N GLN A 63 -7.12 -2.66 0.38
CA GLN A 63 -7.73 -1.81 1.39
C GLN A 63 -8.58 -2.65 2.33
N SER A 64 -8.45 -2.37 3.62
CA SER A 64 -9.38 -2.88 4.62
C SER A 64 -10.71 -2.12 4.56
N LEU A 65 -11.81 -2.84 4.39
CA LEU A 65 -13.17 -2.29 4.35
C LEU A 65 -13.78 -2.15 5.75
N SER A 66 -13.27 -2.92 6.70
CA SER A 66 -13.68 -2.96 8.11
C SER A 66 -12.47 -3.32 8.96
N PRO A 67 -12.38 -2.91 10.25
CA PRO A 67 -11.32 -3.39 11.13
C PRO A 67 -11.12 -4.92 11.00
N ALA A 68 -9.87 -5.35 10.85
CA ALA A 68 -9.57 -6.76 10.67
C ALA A 68 -10.10 -7.55 11.88
N ALA A 69 -10.94 -8.55 11.63
CA ALA A 69 -11.57 -9.34 12.70
C ALA A 69 -10.57 -10.30 13.39
N SER A 70 -9.45 -10.58 12.73
CA SER A 70 -8.41 -11.51 13.18
C SER A 70 -7.09 -11.19 12.46
N ASP A 71 -6.02 -11.83 12.90
CA ASP A 71 -4.72 -11.75 12.24
C ASP A 71 -4.76 -12.52 10.91
N TYR A 72 -4.59 -11.79 9.81
CA TYR A 72 -4.56 -12.36 8.46
C TYR A 72 -3.13 -12.45 7.94
N SER A 73 -2.82 -13.53 7.22
CA SER A 73 -1.56 -13.70 6.52
C SER A 73 -1.72 -13.41 5.03
N VAL A 74 -0.74 -12.75 4.44
CA VAL A 74 -0.68 -12.49 3.00
C VAL A 74 0.12 -13.62 2.33
N PHE A 75 -0.43 -14.19 1.27
CA PHE A 75 0.20 -15.25 0.48
C PHE A 75 0.17 -14.89 -1.01
N VAL A 76 1.29 -15.14 -1.70
CA VAL A 76 1.46 -14.94 -3.15
C VAL A 76 1.97 -16.25 -3.74
N HIS A 77 1.37 -16.69 -4.85
CA HIS A 77 1.78 -17.86 -5.62
C HIS A 77 2.26 -17.41 -7.00
N LEU A 78 3.44 -17.87 -7.41
CA LEU A 78 4.11 -17.56 -8.68
C LEU A 78 4.27 -18.83 -9.52
#